data_AF-A0A0L0S4H7-F1
#
_entry.id   AF-A0A0L0S4H7-F1
#
_cell.length_a   1.000
_cell.length_b   1.000
_cell.length_c   1.000
_cell.angle_alpha   90.00
_cell.angle_beta   90.00
_cell.angle_gamma   90.00
#
_symmetry.space_group_name_H-M   'P 1'
#
loop_
_entity.id
_entity.type
_entity.pdbx_description
1 polymer ?
#
loop_
_entity_poly.entity_id
_entity_poly.type
_entity_poly.pdbx_seq_one_letter_code
_entity_poly.pdbx_strand_id
1 'polypeptide(L)'
;MLFGHPDTWSSDSVDFDGCQDIIEMLCTAGMQDPCVAVGGLLKAPIKAETRLRLDKLLVYLESIQGICNNGSMLLIEDSVIFSRFELDQSRQILYLHRARPLRHQALSYTPVFMTASWFGLIRMRLASYTLAILCHLDSVDPSPTGLPTDDTSTTTSAPTDPLLGDVSSGTTTHAPAVTTAGACTTPLETLLHKLTEFQSVFLYARLELPSEERPALLRQFAKRETLLFLHAHTKSGTVTFPRPRPLPEIQTRELYATFWALFGEAKSALAVAGTREVTYLREYYWYYARADPDQELHVLFAADAVSLEQMHGHVQEILVNVNRQYS
;
A
#
# COMPACT_ATOMS: atom_id res chain seq x y z
N MET A 1 21.48 1.55 -19.20
CA MET A 1 22.67 1.88 -18.39
C MET A 1 22.17 2.63 -17.17
N LEU A 2 22.26 2.01 -16.00
CA LEU A 2 21.69 2.50 -14.74
C LEU A 2 22.77 2.89 -13.73
N PHE A 3 24.04 2.95 -14.16
CA PHE A 3 25.16 3.31 -13.30
C PHE A 3 26.21 4.07 -14.11
N GLY A 4 26.63 5.23 -13.59
CA GLY A 4 27.77 5.99 -14.08
C GLY A 4 29.11 5.32 -13.78
N HIS A 5 30.20 5.99 -14.14
CA HIS A 5 31.57 5.50 -14.00
C HIS A 5 31.87 5.10 -12.53
N PRO A 6 32.54 3.95 -12.27
CA PRO A 6 32.78 3.47 -10.91
C PRO A 6 33.45 4.48 -9.98
N ASP A 7 34.22 5.42 -10.54
CA ASP A 7 34.93 6.47 -9.79
C ASP A 7 34.01 7.57 -9.23
N THR A 8 32.75 7.63 -9.66
CA THR A 8 31.75 8.58 -9.13
C THR A 8 30.81 7.94 -8.11
N TRP A 9 30.97 6.65 -7.79
CA TRP A 9 30.11 5.96 -6.81
C TRP A 9 30.44 6.34 -5.35
N SER A 10 31.60 6.95 -5.11
CA SER A 10 32.03 7.37 -3.77
C SER A 10 31.63 8.81 -3.42
N SER A 11 30.98 9.56 -4.32
CA SER A 11 30.65 10.98 -4.11
C SER A 11 29.17 11.27 -3.89
N ASP A 12 28.31 10.26 -3.80
CA ASP A 12 26.97 10.42 -3.20
C ASP A 12 27.03 9.91 -1.76
N SER A 13 27.79 10.60 -0.91
CA SER A 13 27.69 10.40 0.54
C SER A 13 26.48 11.19 1.04
N VAL A 14 25.41 10.48 1.38
CA VAL A 14 24.46 10.99 2.37
C VAL A 14 25.06 10.61 3.72
N ASP A 15 25.77 11.55 4.33
CA ASP A 15 26.30 11.37 5.67
C ASP A 15 25.13 11.35 6.65
N PHE A 16 24.92 10.21 7.29
CA PHE A 16 24.02 10.07 8.43
C PHE A 16 24.88 10.08 9.69
N ASP A 17 24.74 11.10 10.53
CA ASP A 17 25.45 11.22 11.79
C ASP A 17 24.88 10.23 12.85
N GLY A 18 23.71 9.63 12.59
CA GLY A 18 23.21 8.48 13.34
C GLY A 18 21.88 7.89 12.85
N CYS A 19 21.39 6.85 13.53
CA CYS A 19 20.06 6.28 13.28
C CYS A 19 18.94 7.31 13.49
N GLN A 20 19.20 8.34 14.30
CA GLN A 20 18.31 9.47 14.50
C GLN A 20 18.01 10.19 13.18
N ASP A 21 18.98 10.36 12.28
CA ASP A 21 18.79 11.05 11.00
C ASP A 21 18.03 10.21 9.99
N ILE A 22 18.15 8.88 10.08
CA ILE A 22 17.34 7.94 9.30
C ILE A 22 15.89 7.99 9.79
N ILE A 23 15.69 7.99 11.11
CA ILE A 23 14.36 8.14 11.71
C ILE A 23 13.81 9.53 11.40
N GLU A 24 14.60 10.58 11.51
CA GLU A 24 14.20 11.96 11.23
C GLU A 24 13.91 12.16 9.75
N MET A 25 14.68 11.57 8.83
CA MET A 25 14.35 11.56 7.40
C MET A 25 13.08 10.76 7.11
N LEU A 26 12.90 9.58 7.71
CA LEU A 26 11.68 8.78 7.54
C LEU A 26 10.46 9.44 8.19
N CYS A 27 10.64 10.16 9.30
CA CYS A 27 9.60 10.92 9.98
C CYS A 27 9.31 12.23 9.26
N THR A 28 10.30 12.97 8.76
CA THR A 28 10.09 14.23 8.02
C THR A 28 9.57 13.98 6.61
N ALA A 29 10.03 12.94 5.91
CA ALA A 29 9.48 12.53 4.62
C ALA A 29 8.13 11.81 4.79
N GLY A 30 7.97 10.97 5.82
CA GLY A 30 6.71 10.30 6.14
C GLY A 30 5.62 11.25 6.66
N MET A 31 5.99 12.38 7.26
CA MET A 31 5.05 13.45 7.65
C MET A 31 4.66 14.35 6.47
N GLN A 32 5.32 14.26 5.31
CA GLN A 32 4.85 14.98 4.11
C GLN A 32 3.77 14.22 3.35
N ASP A 33 3.72 12.89 3.46
CA ASP A 33 2.65 12.08 2.87
C ASP A 33 1.49 11.88 3.86
N PRO A 34 0.31 12.46 3.60
CA PRO A 34 -0.86 12.30 4.46
C PRO A 34 -1.30 10.85 4.63
N CYS A 35 -1.05 9.99 3.63
CA CYS A 35 -1.35 8.57 3.73
C CYS A 35 -0.44 7.85 4.73
N VAL A 36 0.82 8.25 4.85
CA VAL A 36 1.71 7.68 5.87
C VAL A 36 1.33 8.21 7.26
N ALA A 37 1.04 9.51 7.38
CA ALA A 37 0.70 10.15 8.65
C ALA A 37 -0.56 9.58 9.32
N VAL A 38 -1.59 9.30 8.52
CA VAL A 38 -2.89 8.75 9.01
C VAL A 38 -3.00 7.24 8.80
N GLY A 39 -2.01 6.62 8.16
CA GLY A 39 -2.07 5.22 7.73
C GLY A 39 -3.14 5.01 6.65
N GLY A 40 -3.43 5.97 5.78
CA GLY A 40 -4.42 5.76 4.72
C GLY A 40 -3.85 5.27 3.39
N LEU A 41 -4.72 5.29 2.39
CA LEU A 41 -4.42 5.06 0.98
C LEU A 41 -5.05 6.21 0.17
N LEU A 42 -4.32 6.72 -0.82
CA LEU A 42 -4.91 7.59 -1.83
C LEU A 42 -5.80 6.75 -2.72
N LYS A 43 -7.04 7.21 -2.92
CA LYS A 43 -8.01 6.53 -3.76
C LYS A 43 -8.37 7.39 -4.96
N ALA A 44 -8.22 6.82 -6.16
CA ALA A 44 -8.62 7.51 -7.37
C ALA A 44 -10.16 7.53 -7.51
N PRO A 45 -10.78 8.69 -7.83
CA PRO A 45 -12.21 8.77 -8.04
C PRO A 45 -12.64 7.96 -9.26
N ILE A 46 -13.67 7.13 -9.09
CA ILE A 46 -14.34 6.41 -10.18
C ILE A 46 -15.85 6.42 -9.95
N LYS A 47 -16.63 6.53 -11.04
CA LYS A 47 -18.10 6.45 -11.00
C LYS A 47 -18.55 5.09 -10.44
N ALA A 48 -19.68 5.08 -9.73
CA ALA A 48 -20.26 3.86 -9.16
C ALA A 48 -20.48 2.75 -10.21
N GLU A 49 -20.96 3.09 -11.40
CA GLU A 49 -21.18 2.12 -12.49
C GLU A 49 -19.86 1.49 -12.98
N THR A 50 -18.81 2.31 -13.15
CA THR A 50 -17.48 1.84 -13.55
C THR A 50 -16.89 0.93 -12.48
N ARG A 51 -17.11 1.26 -11.20
CA ARG A 51 -16.69 0.44 -10.06
C ARG A 51 -17.32 -0.94 -10.09
N LEU A 52 -18.62 -1.05 -10.35
CA LEU A 52 -19.33 -2.33 -10.45
C LEU A 52 -18.83 -3.18 -11.63
N ARG A 53 -18.53 -2.54 -12.76
CA ARG A 53 -17.96 -3.25 -13.93
C ARG A 53 -16.55 -3.76 -13.65
N LEU A 54 -15.72 -2.93 -13.01
CA LEU A 54 -14.37 -3.30 -12.61
C LEU A 54 -14.37 -4.46 -11.61
N ASP A 55 -15.30 -4.45 -10.65
CA ASP A 55 -15.46 -5.53 -9.68
C ASP A 55 -15.73 -6.87 -10.38
N LYS A 56 -16.68 -6.91 -11.32
CA LYS A 56 -16.98 -8.11 -12.12
C LYS A 56 -15.76 -8.60 -12.92
N LEU A 57 -14.98 -7.67 -13.47
CA LEU A 57 -13.80 -7.99 -14.25
C LEU A 57 -12.67 -8.57 -13.37
N LEU A 58 -12.48 -8.04 -12.17
CA LEU A 58 -11.51 -8.57 -11.20
C LEU A 58 -11.97 -9.91 -10.60
N VAL A 59 -13.27 -10.13 -10.41
CA VAL A 59 -13.81 -11.45 -10.05
C VAL A 59 -13.55 -12.47 -11.16
N TYR A 60 -13.70 -12.08 -12.43
CA TYR A 60 -13.33 -12.93 -13.55
C TYR A 60 -11.83 -13.26 -13.56
N LEU A 61 -10.97 -12.28 -13.28
CA LEU A 61 -9.53 -12.52 -13.10
C LEU A 61 -9.26 -13.52 -11.98
N GLU A 62 -9.85 -13.33 -10.80
CA GLU A 62 -9.67 -14.19 -9.63
C GLU A 62 -10.21 -15.62 -9.85
N SER A 63 -11.09 -15.83 -10.83
CA SER A 63 -11.54 -17.17 -11.22
C SER A 63 -10.46 -18.00 -11.93
N ILE A 64 -9.35 -17.38 -12.36
CA ILE A 64 -8.22 -18.09 -12.95
C ILE A 64 -7.50 -18.90 -11.86
N GLN A 65 -7.41 -20.21 -12.08
CA GLN A 65 -6.71 -21.14 -11.20
C GLN A 65 -5.28 -20.67 -10.88
N GLY A 66 -4.93 -20.66 -9.60
CA GLY A 66 -3.64 -20.21 -9.07
C GLY A 66 -3.65 -18.77 -8.53
N ILE A 67 -4.63 -17.95 -8.91
CA ILE A 67 -4.86 -16.62 -8.32
C ILE A 67 -5.65 -16.76 -7.01
N CYS A 68 -5.28 -15.99 -6.00
CA CYS A 68 -5.99 -15.98 -4.72
C CYS A 68 -7.29 -15.17 -4.84
N ASN A 69 -8.34 -15.65 -4.18
CA ASN A 69 -9.58 -14.89 -4.02
C ASN A 69 -9.33 -13.59 -3.24
N ASN A 70 -9.98 -12.49 -3.64
CA ASN A 70 -9.76 -11.15 -3.08
C ASN A 70 -8.30 -10.67 -3.16
N GLY A 71 -7.53 -11.25 -4.07
CA GLY A 71 -6.10 -11.04 -4.22
C GLY A 71 -5.74 -10.05 -5.31
N SER A 72 -6.61 -9.10 -5.68
CA SER A 72 -6.36 -8.18 -6.78
C SER A 72 -6.47 -6.69 -6.39
N MET A 73 -5.56 -5.88 -6.93
CA MET A 73 -5.56 -4.41 -6.78
C MET A 73 -5.16 -3.74 -8.09
N LEU A 74 -5.94 -2.73 -8.47
CA LEU A 74 -5.65 -1.86 -9.60
C LEU A 74 -5.18 -0.48 -9.11
N LEU A 75 -4.02 -0.09 -9.60
CA LEU A 75 -3.36 1.17 -9.30
C LEU A 75 -3.27 2.06 -10.53
N ILE A 76 -3.28 3.35 -10.29
CA ILE A 76 -2.79 4.37 -11.20
C ILE A 76 -1.73 5.18 -10.47
N GLU A 77 -0.51 5.17 -11.00
CA GLU A 77 0.65 5.74 -10.29
C GLU A 77 0.69 5.26 -8.82
N ASP A 78 0.55 6.17 -7.86
CA ASP A 78 0.57 5.87 -6.42
C ASP A 78 -0.83 5.85 -5.77
N SER A 79 -1.88 5.92 -6.59
CA SER A 79 -3.28 5.93 -6.18
C SER A 79 -3.99 4.60 -6.46
N VAL A 80 -4.79 4.16 -5.49
CA VAL A 80 -5.59 2.94 -5.59
C VAL A 80 -6.91 3.25 -6.30
N ILE A 81 -7.13 2.67 -7.47
CA ILE A 81 -8.44 2.76 -8.15
C ILE A 81 -9.42 1.82 -7.45
N PHE A 82 -9.00 0.57 -7.28
CA PHE A 82 -9.82 -0.47 -6.71
C PHE A 82 -8.93 -1.54 -6.09
N SER A 83 -9.28 -1.97 -4.89
CA SER A 83 -8.60 -3.06 -4.19
C SER A 83 -9.65 -4.02 -3.66
N ARG A 84 -9.42 -5.32 -3.87
CA ARG A 84 -10.16 -6.41 -3.22
C ARG A 84 -9.44 -6.92 -1.97
N PHE A 85 -8.18 -6.53 -1.77
CA PHE A 85 -7.44 -6.82 -0.55
C PHE A 85 -8.01 -6.08 0.66
N GLU A 86 -7.70 -6.58 1.85
CA GLU A 86 -7.89 -5.84 3.08
C GLU A 86 -7.01 -4.57 3.11
N LEU A 87 -7.33 -3.65 4.02
CA LEU A 87 -6.64 -2.36 4.11
C LEU A 87 -5.14 -2.53 4.39
N ASP A 88 -4.77 -3.37 5.35
CA ASP A 88 -3.36 -3.61 5.71
C ASP A 88 -2.56 -4.25 4.59
N GLN A 89 -3.18 -5.18 3.87
CA GLN A 89 -2.61 -5.83 2.70
C GLN A 89 -2.40 -4.82 1.56
N SER A 90 -3.40 -3.98 1.30
CA SER A 90 -3.33 -2.91 0.30
C SER A 90 -2.19 -1.93 0.61
N ARG A 91 -2.00 -1.56 1.88
CA ARG A 91 -0.89 -0.71 2.35
C ARG A 91 0.47 -1.34 2.06
N GLN A 92 0.64 -2.63 2.39
CA GLN A 92 1.90 -3.34 2.15
C GLN A 92 2.24 -3.41 0.66
N ILE A 93 1.26 -3.71 -0.19
CA ILE A 93 1.45 -3.78 -1.65
C ILE A 93 1.79 -2.40 -2.22
N LEU A 94 1.11 -1.34 -1.76
CA LEU A 94 1.39 0.03 -2.21
C LEU A 94 2.79 0.49 -1.79
N TYR A 95 3.22 0.17 -0.56
CA TYR A 95 4.57 0.44 -0.10
C TYR A 95 5.62 -0.24 -1.00
N LEU A 96 5.41 -1.52 -1.33
CA LEU A 96 6.27 -2.25 -2.26
C LEU A 96 6.25 -1.66 -3.67
N HIS A 97 5.09 -1.19 -4.15
CA HIS A 97 4.95 -0.53 -5.44
C HIS A 97 5.80 0.75 -5.51
N ARG A 98 5.69 1.62 -4.50
CA ARG A 98 6.46 2.86 -4.38
C ARG A 98 7.96 2.62 -4.28
N ALA A 99 8.37 1.61 -3.50
CA ALA A 99 9.77 1.25 -3.36
C ALA A 99 10.37 0.64 -4.65
N ARG A 100 9.55 -0.08 -5.44
CA ARG A 100 9.99 -0.79 -6.65
C ARG A 100 8.97 -0.66 -7.79
N PRO A 101 8.85 0.53 -8.41
CA PRO A 101 7.89 0.75 -9.49
C PRO A 101 8.29 -0.01 -10.76
N LEU A 102 7.31 -0.40 -11.57
CA LEU A 102 7.49 -1.18 -12.80
C LEU A 102 8.19 -0.43 -13.95
N ARG A 103 8.80 0.75 -13.73
CA ARG A 103 9.40 1.69 -14.72
C ARG A 103 9.44 1.18 -16.17
N HIS A 104 10.39 0.28 -16.49
CA HIS A 104 10.57 -0.31 -17.82
C HIS A 104 10.06 -1.75 -17.97
N GLN A 105 9.70 -2.39 -16.86
CA GLN A 105 9.23 -3.78 -16.83
C GLN A 105 7.72 -3.84 -17.07
N ALA A 106 7.29 -4.69 -18.00
CA ALA A 106 5.86 -4.94 -18.18
C ALA A 106 5.28 -5.81 -17.06
N LEU A 107 6.12 -6.63 -16.42
CA LEU A 107 5.72 -7.59 -15.41
C LEU A 107 6.84 -7.78 -14.38
N SER A 108 6.47 -7.96 -13.11
CA SER A 108 7.38 -8.40 -12.05
C SER A 108 6.70 -9.46 -11.19
N TYR A 109 7.47 -10.44 -10.74
CA TYR A 109 7.07 -11.41 -9.74
C TYR A 109 7.89 -11.18 -8.47
N THR A 110 7.24 -11.16 -7.30
CA THR A 110 7.93 -10.97 -6.02
C THR A 110 7.27 -11.84 -4.96
N PRO A 111 8.01 -12.73 -4.28
CA PRO A 111 7.46 -13.47 -3.14
C PRO A 111 7.18 -12.49 -2.00
N VAL A 112 6.00 -12.59 -1.40
CA VAL A 112 5.56 -11.74 -0.29
C VAL A 112 5.02 -12.62 0.83
N PHE A 113 5.30 -12.22 2.07
CA PHE A 113 4.74 -12.87 3.25
C PHE A 113 3.55 -12.05 3.75
N MET A 114 2.36 -12.61 3.65
CA MET A 114 1.10 -11.95 4.00
C MET A 114 0.20 -12.96 4.72
N THR A 115 -0.63 -12.51 5.66
CA THR A 115 -1.58 -13.38 6.40
C THR A 115 -0.96 -14.68 6.95
N ALA A 116 0.25 -14.59 7.48
CA ALA A 116 1.02 -15.72 8.02
C ALA A 116 1.40 -16.83 7.01
N SER A 117 1.38 -16.55 5.70
CA SER A 117 1.84 -17.48 4.67
C SER A 117 2.59 -16.78 3.53
N TRP A 118 3.38 -17.55 2.79
CA TRP A 118 4.07 -17.06 1.60
C TRP A 118 3.17 -17.12 0.37
N PHE A 119 3.20 -16.04 -0.42
CA PHE A 119 2.50 -15.93 -1.70
C PHE A 119 3.41 -15.34 -2.78
N GLY A 120 3.03 -15.53 -4.03
CA GLY A 120 3.60 -14.80 -5.16
C GLY A 120 2.79 -13.53 -5.42
N LEU A 121 3.45 -12.37 -5.49
CA LEU A 121 2.84 -11.14 -5.96
C LEU A 121 3.28 -10.89 -7.41
N ILE A 122 2.32 -10.96 -8.33
CA ILE A 122 2.50 -10.56 -9.72
C ILE A 122 2.06 -9.11 -9.86
N ARG A 123 2.92 -8.26 -10.40
CA ARG A 123 2.57 -6.89 -10.78
C ARG A 123 2.74 -6.76 -12.28
N MET A 124 1.69 -6.36 -12.97
CA MET A 124 1.63 -6.24 -14.43
C MET A 124 1.20 -4.84 -14.83
N ARG A 125 1.88 -4.26 -15.82
CA ARG A 125 1.54 -2.96 -16.38
C ARG A 125 0.49 -3.10 -17.48
N LEU A 126 -0.68 -2.50 -17.25
CA LEU A 126 -1.80 -2.43 -18.18
C LEU A 126 -1.90 -1.00 -18.74
N ALA A 127 -1.16 -0.68 -19.79
CA ALA A 127 -1.03 0.70 -20.31
C ALA A 127 -0.57 1.69 -19.22
N SER A 128 -1.45 2.59 -18.74
CA SER A 128 -1.19 3.55 -17.67
C SER A 128 -1.47 3.01 -16.25
N TYR A 129 -2.00 1.78 -16.14
CA TYR A 129 -2.36 1.17 -14.87
C TYR A 129 -1.34 0.12 -14.44
N THR A 130 -1.26 -0.14 -13.14
CA THR A 130 -0.57 -1.32 -12.59
C THR A 130 -1.58 -2.23 -11.92
N LEU A 131 -1.65 -3.48 -12.37
CA LEU A 131 -2.44 -4.53 -11.75
C LEU A 131 -1.53 -5.37 -10.84
N ALA A 132 -1.86 -5.44 -9.56
CA ALA A 132 -1.21 -6.30 -8.59
C ALA A 132 -2.12 -7.49 -8.25
N ILE A 133 -1.57 -8.69 -8.29
CA ILE A 133 -2.28 -9.97 -8.16
C ILE A 133 -1.51 -10.87 -7.21
N LEU A 134 -2.20 -11.41 -6.21
CA LEU A 134 -1.67 -12.43 -5.32
C LEU A 134 -1.98 -13.82 -5.90
N CYS A 135 -0.97 -14.66 -5.97
CA CYS A 135 -1.08 -16.05 -6.40
C CYS A 135 -0.43 -17.00 -5.39
N HIS A 136 -0.85 -18.26 -5.42
CA HIS A 136 -0.21 -19.30 -4.63
C HIS A 136 1.19 -19.60 -5.19
N LEU A 137 2.18 -19.71 -4.30
CA LEU A 137 3.51 -20.19 -4.68
C LEU A 137 3.43 -21.67 -5.04
N ASP A 138 4.03 -22.05 -6.17
CA ASP A 138 4.30 -23.44 -6.46
C ASP A 138 5.28 -23.97 -5.40
N SER A 139 4.83 -24.88 -4.54
CA SER A 139 5.75 -25.74 -3.80
C SER A 139 6.28 -26.76 -4.80
N VAL A 140 7.36 -26.43 -5.50
CA VAL A 140 8.19 -27.48 -6.10
C VAL A 140 8.80 -28.21 -4.91
N ASP A 141 8.20 -29.29 -4.46
CA ASP A 141 8.94 -30.31 -3.73
C ASP A 141 9.84 -30.98 -4.76
N PRO A 142 11.17 -30.80 -4.73
CA PRO A 142 12.06 -31.64 -5.52
C PRO A 142 12.13 -33.00 -4.81
N SER A 143 11.09 -33.82 -4.92
CA SER A 143 11.26 -35.24 -4.60
C SER A 143 12.23 -35.82 -5.64
N PRO A 144 13.41 -36.35 -5.26
CA PRO A 144 14.35 -36.91 -6.20
C PRO A 144 13.89 -38.33 -6.57
N THR A 145 12.83 -38.45 -7.37
CA THR A 145 12.45 -39.73 -7.99
C THR A 145 12.94 -39.73 -9.42
N GLY A 146 14.17 -40.18 -9.59
CA GLY A 146 14.83 -40.32 -10.88
C GLY A 146 16.19 -40.99 -10.75
N LEU A 147 16.25 -42.16 -10.12
CA LEU A 147 17.38 -43.08 -10.24
C LEU A 147 16.85 -44.43 -10.74
N PRO A 148 17.38 -44.96 -11.85
CA PRO A 148 17.00 -46.27 -12.35
C PRO A 148 17.50 -47.34 -11.38
N THR A 149 16.60 -48.23 -10.99
CA THR A 149 16.91 -49.44 -10.22
C THR A 149 17.61 -50.44 -11.14
N ASP A 150 18.92 -50.55 -11.02
CA ASP A 150 19.68 -51.69 -11.53
C ASP A 150 19.68 -52.82 -10.49
N ASP A 151 19.20 -53.98 -10.93
CA ASP A 151 19.28 -55.26 -10.23
C ASP A 151 20.74 -55.70 -10.08
N THR A 152 21.19 -55.99 -8.86
CA THR A 152 22.11 -57.12 -8.63
C THR A 152 22.11 -57.57 -7.18
N SER A 153 21.77 -58.85 -6.98
CA SER A 153 21.91 -59.56 -5.73
C SER A 153 23.32 -60.15 -5.61
N THR A 154 23.98 -60.02 -4.46
CA THR A 154 24.72 -61.12 -3.80
C THR A 154 25.13 -60.77 -2.37
N THR A 155 24.94 -61.77 -1.51
CA THR A 155 25.23 -61.95 -0.08
C THR A 155 26.68 -61.63 0.34
N THR A 156 26.97 -61.30 1.61
CA THR A 156 27.41 -62.23 2.69
C THR A 156 27.84 -61.50 4.01
N SER A 157 27.37 -62.03 5.16
CA SER A 157 27.94 -62.10 6.55
C SER A 157 28.34 -60.86 7.39
N ALA A 158 27.73 -60.77 8.59
CA ALA A 158 28.20 -60.07 9.81
C ALA A 158 29.22 -60.95 10.61
N PRO A 159 29.88 -60.49 11.72
CA PRO A 159 29.19 -60.39 13.05
C PRO A 159 29.74 -59.36 14.13
N THR A 160 28.86 -58.97 15.10
CA THR A 160 29.01 -58.63 16.58
C THR A 160 30.20 -57.77 17.10
N ASP A 161 30.09 -56.59 17.78
CA ASP A 161 29.46 -56.11 19.08
C ASP A 161 30.60 -55.51 19.99
N PRO A 162 30.41 -54.82 21.15
CA PRO A 162 29.66 -53.58 21.46
C PRO A 162 30.48 -52.55 22.33
N LEU A 163 29.86 -51.40 22.71
CA LEU A 163 30.12 -50.50 23.88
C LEU A 163 30.60 -49.03 23.65
N LEU A 164 29.97 -48.14 24.46
CA LEU A 164 30.21 -46.72 24.78
C LEU A 164 29.67 -45.71 23.73
N GLY A 165 28.82 -44.72 24.02
CA GLY A 165 28.45 -44.04 25.27
C GLY A 165 28.63 -42.53 25.09
N ASP A 166 27.59 -41.76 25.38
CA ASP A 166 27.52 -40.30 25.63
C ASP A 166 27.17 -39.29 24.51
N VAL A 167 25.88 -38.90 24.53
CA VAL A 167 25.31 -37.55 24.76
C VAL A 167 26.18 -36.32 24.40
N SER A 168 25.76 -35.56 23.38
CA SER A 168 25.50 -34.10 23.51
C SER A 168 24.87 -33.46 22.25
N SER A 169 23.68 -32.88 22.47
CA SER A 169 23.16 -31.62 21.88
C SER A 169 23.21 -31.38 20.37
N GLY A 170 22.03 -31.46 19.73
CA GLY A 170 21.74 -30.85 18.43
C GLY A 170 20.25 -30.55 18.31
N THR A 171 19.82 -29.36 18.74
CA THR A 171 18.45 -28.84 18.59
C THR A 171 18.17 -28.59 17.11
N THR A 172 17.54 -29.54 16.42
CA THR A 172 16.86 -29.28 15.15
C THR A 172 15.50 -28.67 15.46
N THR A 173 15.42 -27.35 15.34
CA THR A 173 14.18 -26.59 15.28
C THR A 173 13.39 -27.06 14.07
N HIS A 174 12.49 -28.03 14.25
CA HIS A 174 11.43 -28.31 13.29
C HIS A 174 10.50 -27.09 13.24
N ALA A 175 10.64 -26.27 12.21
CA ALA A 175 9.61 -25.31 11.83
C ALA A 175 8.33 -26.10 11.47
N PRO A 176 7.15 -25.71 11.97
CA PRO A 176 5.92 -26.43 11.64
C PRO A 176 5.56 -26.11 10.19
N ALA A 177 5.54 -27.14 9.35
CA ALA A 177 4.93 -27.08 8.04
C ALA A 177 3.41 -26.95 8.24
N VAL A 178 2.87 -25.74 8.12
CA VAL A 178 1.44 -25.52 7.96
C VAL A 178 1.17 -25.51 6.46
N THR A 179 1.04 -26.71 5.89
CA THR A 179 0.43 -26.89 4.58
C THR A 179 -1.06 -26.58 4.71
N THR A 180 -1.48 -25.41 4.24
CA THR A 180 -2.89 -25.13 3.97
C THR A 180 -3.34 -26.03 2.83
N ALA A 181 -3.99 -27.13 3.19
CA ALA A 181 -4.62 -28.06 2.27
C ALA A 181 -5.62 -27.30 1.37
N GLY A 182 -5.38 -27.28 0.05
CA GLY A 182 -6.34 -26.82 -0.95
C GLY A 182 -5.86 -25.76 -1.95
N ALA A 183 -4.64 -25.23 -1.83
CA ALA A 183 -4.10 -24.31 -2.83
C ALA A 183 -3.73 -25.07 -4.11
N CYS A 184 -4.59 -25.02 -5.13
CA CYS A 184 -4.23 -25.56 -6.44
C CYS A 184 -3.26 -24.59 -7.11
N THR A 185 -1.98 -24.96 -7.12
CA THR A 185 -0.94 -24.15 -7.75
C THR A 185 -0.95 -24.38 -9.26
N THR A 186 -0.71 -23.32 -10.03
CA THR A 186 -0.66 -23.36 -11.49
C THR A 186 0.73 -22.91 -11.88
N PRO A 187 1.44 -23.63 -12.79
CA PRO A 187 2.76 -23.23 -13.23
C PRO A 187 2.79 -21.76 -13.66
N LEU A 188 3.77 -21.01 -13.19
CA LEU A 188 3.88 -19.57 -13.43
C LEU A 188 3.73 -19.22 -14.92
N GLU A 189 4.35 -19.97 -15.83
CA GLU A 189 4.24 -19.73 -17.28
C GLU A 189 2.80 -19.80 -17.80
N THR A 190 2.04 -20.80 -17.35
CA THR A 190 0.62 -20.96 -17.73
C THR A 190 -0.22 -19.81 -17.16
N LEU A 191 0.08 -19.40 -15.92
CA LEU A 191 -0.57 -18.25 -15.30
C LEU A 191 -0.28 -16.96 -16.08
N LEU A 192 0.97 -16.71 -16.46
CA LEU A 192 1.38 -15.54 -17.25
C LEU A 192 0.67 -15.49 -18.62
N HIS A 193 0.50 -16.63 -19.28
CA HIS A 193 -0.26 -16.69 -20.54
C HIS A 193 -1.71 -16.23 -20.35
N LYS A 194 -2.40 -16.77 -19.34
CA LYS A 194 -3.78 -16.37 -19.02
C LYS A 194 -3.90 -14.90 -18.61
N LEU A 195 -2.90 -14.36 -17.90
CA LEU A 195 -2.85 -12.93 -17.57
C LEU A 195 -2.68 -12.04 -18.81
N THR A 196 -1.95 -12.53 -19.82
CA THR A 196 -1.79 -11.82 -21.10
C THR A 196 -3.11 -11.78 -21.88
N GLU A 197 -3.87 -12.88 -21.88
CA GLU A 197 -5.23 -12.89 -22.45
C GLU A 197 -6.17 -11.91 -21.70
N PHE A 198 -6.10 -11.93 -20.37
CA PHE A 198 -6.86 -10.99 -19.54
C PHE A 198 -6.49 -9.54 -19.83
N GLN A 199 -5.21 -9.22 -20.05
CA GLN A 199 -4.78 -7.87 -20.44
C GLN A 199 -5.51 -7.39 -21.69
N SER A 200 -5.66 -8.24 -22.71
CA SER A 200 -6.45 -7.89 -23.89
C SER A 200 -7.89 -7.60 -23.52
N VAL A 201 -8.55 -8.48 -22.75
CA VAL A 201 -9.94 -8.30 -22.29
C VAL A 201 -10.10 -7.00 -21.51
N PHE A 202 -9.18 -6.68 -20.60
CA PHE A 202 -9.18 -5.43 -19.83
C PHE A 202 -9.12 -4.21 -20.74
N LEU A 203 -8.22 -4.22 -21.74
CA LEU A 203 -8.05 -3.11 -22.68
C LEU A 203 -9.25 -2.95 -23.61
N TYR A 204 -9.86 -4.05 -24.06
CA TYR A 204 -11.09 -4.02 -24.88
C TYR A 204 -12.30 -3.55 -24.09
N ALA A 205 -12.41 -3.93 -22.82
CA ALA A 205 -13.48 -3.49 -21.92
C ALA A 205 -13.38 -2.01 -21.54
N ARG A 206 -12.35 -1.30 -22.05
CA ARG A 206 -11.89 0.07 -21.77
C ARG A 206 -12.88 0.83 -20.89
N LEU A 207 -12.79 0.49 -19.61
CA LEU A 207 -13.55 1.09 -18.53
C LEU A 207 -13.21 2.60 -18.57
N GLU A 208 -14.18 3.48 -18.33
CA GLU A 208 -13.97 4.94 -18.17
C GLU A 208 -13.13 5.21 -16.92
N LEU A 209 -11.92 4.70 -16.88
CA LEU A 209 -10.96 4.84 -15.81
C LEU A 209 -10.11 6.09 -16.07
N PRO A 210 -9.69 6.79 -15.00
CA PRO A 210 -8.80 7.93 -15.13
C PRO A 210 -7.48 7.46 -15.74
N SER A 211 -6.98 8.14 -16.77
CA SER A 211 -5.69 7.79 -17.40
C SER A 211 -4.48 8.35 -16.66
N GLU A 212 -4.70 9.34 -15.80
CA GLU A 212 -3.67 10.01 -14.98
C GLU A 212 -4.22 10.27 -13.58
N GLU A 213 -3.34 10.33 -12.58
CA GLU A 213 -3.71 10.79 -11.25
C GLU A 213 -4.02 12.29 -11.30
N ARG A 214 -5.31 12.65 -11.17
CA ARG A 214 -5.70 14.05 -11.13
C ARG A 214 -5.57 14.57 -9.70
N PRO A 215 -4.78 15.62 -9.45
CA PRO A 215 -4.69 16.19 -8.12
C PRO A 215 -6.06 16.77 -7.73
N ALA A 216 -6.61 16.32 -6.61
CA ALA A 216 -7.77 16.95 -6.00
C ALA A 216 -7.37 18.37 -5.59
N LEU A 217 -8.06 19.40 -6.07
CA LEU A 217 -7.72 20.79 -5.76
C LEU A 217 -8.65 21.33 -4.68
N LEU A 218 -8.10 21.92 -3.61
CA LEU A 218 -8.89 22.43 -2.49
C LEU A 218 -9.99 23.42 -2.93
N ARG A 219 -9.70 24.23 -3.96
CA ARG A 219 -10.66 25.19 -4.55
C ARG A 219 -11.94 24.56 -5.10
N GLN A 220 -11.97 23.26 -5.33
CA GLN A 220 -13.15 22.54 -5.81
C GLN A 220 -14.12 22.20 -4.66
N PHE A 221 -13.64 22.22 -3.42
CA PHE A 221 -14.40 21.76 -2.26
C PHE A 221 -14.62 22.85 -1.21
N ALA A 222 -13.70 23.81 -1.11
CA ALA A 222 -13.64 24.77 -0.02
C ALA A 222 -13.53 26.23 -0.49
N LYS A 223 -13.92 27.16 0.39
CA LYS A 223 -13.80 28.61 0.19
C LYS A 223 -12.33 29.07 0.26
N ARG A 224 -12.08 30.37 0.05
CA ARG A 224 -10.72 30.94 -0.01
C ARG A 224 -10.00 30.91 1.34
N GLU A 225 -10.77 30.87 2.40
CA GLU A 225 -10.38 31.00 3.80
C GLU A 225 -9.80 29.69 4.34
N THR A 226 -10.19 28.56 3.73
CA THR A 226 -9.60 27.24 3.98
C THR A 226 -8.27 27.12 3.24
N LEU A 227 -7.20 26.85 3.99
CA LEU A 227 -5.84 26.75 3.49
C LEU A 227 -5.43 25.30 3.23
N LEU A 228 -5.78 24.39 4.14
CA LEU A 228 -5.58 22.95 4.01
C LEU A 228 -6.78 22.19 4.59
N PHE A 229 -7.01 21.00 4.06
CA PHE A 229 -8.03 20.09 4.54
C PHE A 229 -7.53 18.65 4.42
N LEU A 230 -7.66 17.88 5.50
CA LEU A 230 -7.36 16.46 5.55
C LEU A 230 -8.61 15.73 6.04
N HIS A 231 -9.07 14.79 5.25
CA HIS A 231 -10.09 13.84 5.65
C HIS A 231 -9.54 12.43 5.54
N ALA A 232 -9.73 11.63 6.58
CA ALA A 232 -9.41 10.22 6.56
C ALA A 232 -10.58 9.39 7.10
N HIS A 233 -11.06 8.47 6.28
CA HIS A 233 -12.08 7.51 6.67
C HIS A 233 -11.41 6.23 7.16
N THR A 234 -11.37 6.01 8.47
CA THR A 234 -10.55 4.98 9.14
C THR A 234 -10.89 3.55 8.71
N LYS A 235 -12.18 3.23 8.45
CA LYS A 235 -12.57 1.87 8.02
C LYS A 235 -12.22 1.54 6.58
N SER A 236 -12.31 2.52 5.68
CA SER A 236 -11.94 2.33 4.26
C SER A 236 -10.47 2.64 4.00
N GLY A 237 -9.79 3.26 4.97
CA GLY A 237 -8.46 3.83 4.84
C GLY A 237 -8.34 4.95 3.82
N THR A 238 -9.44 5.46 3.27
CA THR A 238 -9.38 6.48 2.22
C THR A 238 -8.95 7.81 2.81
N VAL A 239 -7.89 8.41 2.25
CA VAL A 239 -7.42 9.74 2.63
C VAL A 239 -7.67 10.72 1.49
N THR A 240 -8.27 11.85 1.83
CA THR A 240 -8.49 12.99 0.95
C THR A 240 -7.70 14.17 1.50
N PHE A 241 -6.67 14.59 0.76
CA PHE A 241 -5.84 15.72 1.12
C PHE A 241 -5.66 16.62 -0.11
N PRO A 242 -6.63 17.51 -0.41
CA PRO A 242 -6.61 18.31 -1.62
C PRO A 242 -5.42 19.27 -1.64
N ARG A 243 -4.81 19.43 -2.81
CA ARG A 243 -3.71 20.38 -3.02
C ARG A 243 -4.19 21.80 -2.71
N PRO A 244 -3.43 22.57 -1.90
CA PRO A 244 -3.77 23.94 -1.56
C PRO A 244 -3.80 24.83 -2.80
N ARG A 245 -4.35 26.03 -2.63
CA ARG A 245 -4.33 27.06 -3.66
C ARG A 245 -2.87 27.43 -3.97
N PRO A 246 -2.52 27.76 -5.24
CA PRO A 246 -1.16 28.12 -5.59
C PRO A 246 -0.68 29.31 -4.76
N LEU A 247 0.45 29.13 -4.09
CA LEU A 247 1.15 30.11 -3.27
C LEU A 247 2.63 30.09 -3.66
N PRO A 248 3.41 31.14 -3.34
CA PRO A 248 4.87 31.07 -3.42
C PRO A 248 5.41 29.84 -2.70
N GLU A 249 6.50 29.25 -3.22
CA GLU A 249 7.04 27.98 -2.72
C GLU A 249 7.42 28.04 -1.24
N ILE A 250 8.04 29.14 -0.82
CA ILE A 250 8.41 29.40 0.58
C ILE A 250 7.17 29.37 1.49
N GLN A 251 6.12 30.10 1.11
CA GLN A 251 4.86 30.14 1.88
C GLN A 251 4.16 28.79 1.90
N THR A 252 4.21 28.05 0.80
CA THR A 252 3.64 26.69 0.72
C THR A 252 4.36 25.74 1.69
N ARG A 253 5.69 25.85 1.78
CA ARG A 253 6.52 25.05 2.68
C ARG A 253 6.23 25.37 4.15
N GLU A 254 6.14 26.65 4.50
CA GLU A 254 5.79 27.11 5.85
C GLU A 254 4.37 26.67 6.25
N LEU A 255 3.42 26.74 5.31
CA LEU A 255 2.04 26.30 5.53
C LEU A 255 1.98 24.81 5.89
N TYR A 256 2.64 23.94 5.13
CA TYR A 256 2.69 22.51 5.43
C TYR A 256 3.45 22.19 6.71
N ALA A 257 4.59 22.85 6.95
CA ALA A 257 5.37 22.64 8.17
C ALA A 257 4.53 22.96 9.42
N THR A 258 3.81 24.09 9.39
CA THR A 258 2.91 24.49 10.48
C THR A 258 1.77 23.50 10.67
N PHE A 259 1.13 23.08 9.56
CA PHE A 259 0.05 22.09 9.59
C PHE A 259 0.50 20.77 10.23
N TRP A 260 1.65 20.22 9.82
CA TRP A 260 2.12 18.93 10.31
C TRP A 260 2.61 18.99 11.77
N ALA A 261 3.18 20.11 12.19
CA ALA A 261 3.51 20.34 13.61
C ALA A 261 2.24 20.29 14.48
N LEU A 262 1.20 21.05 14.11
CA LEU A 262 -0.08 21.07 14.82
C LEU A 262 -0.81 19.72 14.73
N PHE A 263 -0.65 18.98 13.63
CA PHE A 263 -1.17 17.62 13.49
C PHE A 263 -0.55 16.64 14.48
N GLY A 264 0.78 16.71 14.71
CA GLY A 264 1.44 15.90 15.73
C GLY A 264 0.90 16.18 17.14
N GLU A 265 0.71 17.46 17.47
CA GLU A 265 0.11 17.90 18.74
C GLU A 265 -1.35 17.43 18.87
N ALA A 266 -2.18 17.63 17.84
CA ALA A 266 -3.57 17.22 17.82
C ALA A 266 -3.73 15.70 17.93
N LYS A 267 -2.91 14.92 17.23
CA LYS A 267 -2.89 13.45 17.31
C LYS A 267 -2.63 12.98 18.73
N SER A 268 -1.70 13.63 19.43
CA SER A 268 -1.38 13.35 20.83
C SER A 268 -2.56 13.69 21.76
N ALA A 269 -3.22 14.81 21.54
CA ALA A 269 -4.39 15.24 22.31
C ALA A 269 -5.62 14.34 22.09
N LEU A 270 -5.88 13.93 20.85
CA LEU A 270 -6.96 13.01 20.49
C LEU A 270 -6.74 11.58 21.00
N ALA A 271 -5.50 11.19 21.31
CA ALA A 271 -5.22 9.90 21.95
C ALA A 271 -5.69 9.83 23.40
N VAL A 272 -5.98 10.98 24.04
CA VAL A 272 -6.54 11.04 25.39
C VAL A 272 -8.01 10.63 25.34
N ALA A 273 -8.38 9.63 26.14
CA ALA A 273 -9.74 9.12 26.20
C ALA A 273 -10.75 10.23 26.52
N GLY A 274 -11.77 10.38 25.68
CA GLY A 274 -12.83 11.39 25.82
C GLY A 274 -12.63 12.64 24.96
N THR A 275 -11.42 12.89 24.45
CA THR A 275 -11.17 14.00 23.51
C THR A 275 -11.67 13.61 22.12
N ARG A 276 -12.62 14.38 21.58
CA ARG A 276 -13.15 14.18 20.21
C ARG A 276 -12.78 15.31 19.26
N GLU A 277 -12.48 16.47 19.81
CA GLU A 277 -12.25 17.69 19.04
C GLU A 277 -11.13 18.49 19.71
N VAL A 278 -10.27 19.08 18.89
CA VAL A 278 -9.16 19.91 19.33
C VAL A 278 -9.06 21.10 18.38
N THR A 279 -8.95 22.29 18.95
CA THR A 279 -8.78 23.53 18.19
C THR A 279 -7.60 24.32 18.72
N TYR A 280 -6.71 24.74 17.83
CA TYR A 280 -5.58 25.61 18.13
C TYR A 280 -5.68 26.91 17.33
N LEU A 281 -5.39 28.02 18.00
CA LEU A 281 -5.15 29.31 17.36
C LEU A 281 -3.65 29.58 17.37
N ARG A 282 -3.06 29.79 16.20
CA ARG A 282 -1.64 30.12 16.07
C ARG A 282 -1.47 31.32 15.15
N GLU A 283 -1.15 32.47 15.74
CA GLU A 283 -1.01 33.76 15.07
C GLU A 283 -2.24 34.15 14.26
N TYR A 284 -2.27 33.78 12.98
CA TYR A 284 -3.31 34.11 12.00
C TYR A 284 -4.01 32.87 11.43
N TYR A 285 -3.83 31.70 12.07
CA TYR A 285 -4.37 30.43 11.61
C TYR A 285 -5.17 29.71 12.68
N TRP A 286 -6.33 29.21 12.26
CA TRP A 286 -7.10 28.23 13.00
C TRP A 286 -6.75 26.83 12.52
N TYR A 287 -6.45 25.96 13.47
CA TYR A 287 -6.34 24.53 13.27
C TYR A 287 -7.46 23.86 14.03
N TYR A 288 -8.30 23.10 13.32
CA TYR A 288 -9.41 22.35 13.87
C TYR A 288 -9.26 20.89 13.50
N ALA A 289 -9.24 20.00 14.48
CA ALA A 289 -9.24 18.56 14.26
C ALA A 289 -10.37 17.90 15.04
N ARG A 290 -11.09 17.00 14.39
CA ARG A 290 -12.16 16.22 14.99
C ARG A 290 -12.06 14.76 14.58
N ALA A 291 -12.08 13.88 15.57
CA ALA A 291 -12.20 12.45 15.40
C ALA A 291 -13.62 12.03 15.79
N ASP A 292 -14.43 11.72 14.78
CA ASP A 292 -15.78 11.22 15.01
C ASP A 292 -15.75 9.71 15.33
N PRO A 293 -16.59 9.25 16.27
CA PRO A 293 -16.69 7.83 16.61
C PRO A 293 -17.21 7.00 15.43
N ASP A 294 -17.87 7.64 14.46
CA ASP A 294 -18.38 7.05 13.21
C ASP A 294 -17.28 6.84 12.15
N GLN A 295 -16.01 6.78 12.57
CA GLN A 295 -14.84 6.33 11.81
C GLN A 295 -14.19 7.39 10.91
N GLU A 296 -14.36 8.68 11.18
CA GLU A 296 -13.75 9.75 10.38
C GLU A 296 -12.83 10.66 11.21
N LEU A 297 -11.69 11.01 10.61
CA LEU A 297 -10.81 12.07 11.09
C LEU A 297 -10.86 13.21 10.08
N HIS A 298 -11.22 14.40 10.57
CA HIS A 298 -11.24 15.62 9.78
C HIS A 298 -10.32 16.64 10.41
N VAL A 299 -9.47 17.25 9.59
CA VAL A 299 -8.60 18.35 9.98
C VAL A 299 -8.80 19.51 9.00
N LEU A 300 -9.14 20.67 9.53
CA LEU A 300 -9.31 21.91 8.81
C LEU A 300 -8.24 22.90 9.28
N PHE A 301 -7.53 23.48 8.31
CA PHE A 301 -6.60 24.58 8.55
C PHE A 301 -7.12 25.81 7.80
N ALA A 302 -7.44 26.86 8.54
CA ALA A 302 -8.12 28.05 8.01
C ALA A 302 -7.45 29.34 8.47
N ALA A 303 -7.68 30.42 7.74
CA ALA A 303 -7.26 31.76 8.15
C ALA A 303 -8.11 32.28 9.33
N ASP A 304 -7.55 33.21 10.11
CA ASP A 304 -8.21 33.84 11.27
C ASP A 304 -9.50 34.61 10.94
N ALA A 305 -9.74 34.89 9.65
CA ALA A 305 -11.01 35.47 9.21
C ALA A 305 -12.23 34.57 9.46
N VAL A 306 -12.03 33.25 9.59
CA VAL A 306 -13.10 32.29 9.87
C VAL A 306 -13.37 32.25 11.37
N SER A 307 -14.63 32.44 11.79
CA SER A 307 -14.97 32.31 13.21
C SER A 307 -14.99 30.85 13.65
N LEU A 308 -14.67 30.60 14.93
CA LEU A 308 -14.68 29.25 15.52
C LEU A 308 -16.04 28.56 15.33
N GLU A 309 -17.13 29.30 15.46
CA GLU A 309 -18.51 28.80 15.30
C GLU A 309 -18.80 28.30 13.87
N GLN A 310 -18.09 28.83 12.87
CA GLN A 310 -18.27 28.47 11.45
C GLN A 310 -17.43 27.26 11.03
N MET A 311 -16.41 26.87 11.80
CA MET A 311 -15.46 25.80 11.44
C MET A 311 -16.17 24.47 11.15
N HIS A 312 -17.08 24.06 12.02
CA HIS A 312 -17.83 22.83 11.83
C HIS A 312 -18.70 22.87 10.56
N GLY A 313 -19.34 24.02 10.28
CA GLY A 313 -20.12 24.23 9.07
C GLY A 313 -19.27 24.12 7.79
N HIS A 314 -18.05 24.65 7.81
CA HIS A 314 -17.11 24.53 6.70
C HIS A 314 -16.67 23.09 6.45
N VAL A 315 -16.40 22.31 7.50
CA VAL A 315 -16.07 20.88 7.37
C VAL A 315 -17.22 20.13 6.69
N GLN A 316 -18.46 20.33 7.14
CA GLN A 316 -19.62 19.66 6.55
C GLN A 316 -19.84 20.06 5.08
N GLU A 317 -19.68 21.34 4.74
CA GLU A 317 -19.76 21.81 3.35
C GLU A 317 -18.72 21.12 2.47
N ILE A 318 -17.47 21.03 2.94
CA ILE A 318 -16.38 20.36 2.22
C ILE A 318 -16.69 18.87 2.03
N LEU A 319 -17.17 18.18 3.08
CA LEU A 319 -17.49 16.75 3.01
C LEU A 319 -18.63 16.45 2.04
N VAL A 320 -19.66 17.28 1.99
CA VAL A 320 -20.73 17.16 0.99
C VAL A 320 -20.16 17.31 -0.43
N ASN A 321 -19.25 18.26 -0.64
CA ASN A 321 -18.62 18.47 -1.95
C ASN A 321 -17.69 17.33 -2.34
N VAL A 322 -16.93 16.78 -1.39
CA VAL A 322 -16.10 15.59 -1.56
C VAL A 322 -16.98 14.42 -1.96
N ASN A 323 -18.02 14.09 -1.18
CA ASN A 323 -18.91 12.98 -1.45
C ASN A 323 -19.61 13.10 -2.82
N ARG A 324 -19.99 14.30 -3.25
CA ARG A 324 -20.55 14.54 -4.60
C ARG A 324 -19.59 14.23 -5.74
N GLN A 325 -18.28 14.37 -5.54
CA GLN A 325 -17.31 13.99 -6.58
C GLN A 325 -17.05 12.48 -6.65
N TYR A 326 -17.28 11.76 -5.56
CA TYR A 326 -17.03 10.31 -5.44
C TYR A 326 -18.31 9.44 -5.54
N SER A 327 -19.48 10.06 -5.72
CA SER A 327 -20.78 9.40 -5.97
C SER A 327 -21.05 9.27 -7.46
#